data_AF-A0A2M8NVT5-F1
#
_entry.id   AF-A0A2M8NVT5-F1
#
_cell.length_a   1.000
_cell.length_b   1.000
_cell.length_c   1.000
_cell.angle_alpha   90.00
_cell.angle_beta   90.00
_cell.angle_gamma   90.00
#
_symmetry.space_group_name_H-M   'P 1'
#
loop_
_entity.id
_entity.type
_entity.pdbx_description
1 polymer ?
#
loop_
_entity_poly.entity_id
_entity_poly.type
_entity_poly.pdbx_seq_one_letter_code
_entity_poly.pdbx_strand_id
1 'polypeptide(L)'
;MAGFQRGFEPFAGLVMTISLSICLFLFTACDTIIPLDPTEIPTREYSAPTLAPTEVFYALPPTPPPLNEPVEGQNSVFAAALPAGAELPPIVLEEDEVGVQMVQVTLRDGKILTGRLYPPAPIEIEGHLLRPRLPAVLLLGTSIEWGGFPQLLQNSGYTVLVMDMRAIGLASAVEDILAALSVTDSVYPALMAVMAAGDNVDYALIACANFDVCDVLVMFSPRNQITLTNVMGGFTPRPSLVVVNTNDALSYQTTLALNAIAGDSMTIITREGSANGAELLVAYPEIADSVIAWLVNVLVE
;
A
#
# COMPACT_ATOMS: atom_id res chain seq x y z
N MET A 1 53.93 -31.21 -24.62
CA MET A 1 55.35 -30.90 -24.31
C MET A 1 55.38 -29.56 -23.59
N ALA A 2 56.04 -29.51 -22.43
CA ALA A 2 56.39 -28.34 -21.58
C ALA A 2 55.18 -27.51 -21.03
N GLY A 3 54.96 -27.30 -19.73
CA GLY A 3 55.84 -27.39 -18.55
C GLY A 3 56.23 -26.00 -18.06
N PHE A 4 55.56 -25.45 -17.05
CA PHE A 4 55.99 -24.24 -16.30
C PHE A 4 55.28 -24.17 -14.92
N GLN A 5 55.86 -24.77 -13.87
CA GLN A 5 56.53 -24.12 -12.72
C GLN A 5 55.73 -22.98 -12.06
N ARG A 6 55.01 -23.23 -10.95
CA ARG A 6 55.41 -23.14 -9.52
C ARG A 6 56.13 -21.85 -9.13
N GLY A 7 55.43 -21.02 -8.35
CA GLY A 7 55.98 -20.02 -7.44
C GLY A 7 55.08 -19.96 -6.20
N PHE A 8 55.57 -20.52 -5.10
CA PHE A 8 54.93 -20.59 -3.79
C PHE A 8 55.89 -19.85 -2.86
N GLU A 9 55.48 -18.72 -2.28
CA GLU A 9 56.23 -18.05 -1.21
C GLU A 9 55.32 -17.80 0.00
N PRO A 10 55.79 -18.10 1.24
CA PRO A 10 55.04 -17.90 2.47
C PRO A 10 55.42 -16.56 3.12
N PHE A 11 54.43 -15.72 3.42
CA PHE A 11 54.61 -14.60 4.35
C PHE A 11 54.30 -15.07 5.77
N ALA A 12 55.36 -15.55 6.44
CA ALA A 12 55.44 -15.67 7.88
C ALA A 12 55.95 -14.34 8.47
N GLY A 13 55.36 -13.91 9.58
CA GLY A 13 56.03 -13.04 10.55
C GLY A 13 55.78 -11.55 10.42
N LEU A 14 54.70 -11.07 11.03
CA LEU A 14 54.73 -9.81 11.77
C LEU A 14 53.76 -9.94 12.96
N VAL A 15 54.25 -10.34 14.14
CA VAL A 15 54.42 -9.39 15.26
C VAL A 15 53.04 -8.99 15.81
N MET A 16 52.35 -9.76 16.64
CA MET A 16 52.73 -10.30 17.96
C MET A 16 53.49 -9.31 18.86
N THR A 17 53.18 -8.01 18.82
CA THR A 17 53.62 -7.03 19.84
C THR A 17 52.59 -5.92 20.14
N ILE A 18 51.28 -6.18 20.01
CA ILE A 18 50.23 -5.23 20.47
C ILE A 18 49.26 -5.92 21.44
N SER A 19 49.78 -6.81 22.29
CA SER A 19 49.01 -7.49 23.34
C SER A 19 49.64 -7.38 24.73
N LEU A 20 50.71 -6.57 24.87
CA LEU A 20 51.49 -6.45 26.11
C LEU A 20 51.76 -4.99 26.53
N SER A 21 50.87 -4.06 26.19
CA SER A 21 51.02 -2.64 26.57
C SER A 21 49.76 -1.96 27.13
N ILE A 22 48.73 -2.74 27.50
CA ILE A 22 47.52 -2.26 28.19
C ILE A 22 47.31 -3.08 29.48
N CYS A 23 48.40 -3.36 30.20
CA CYS A 23 48.38 -4.04 31.50
C CYS A 23 48.98 -3.17 32.63
N LEU A 24 49.14 -1.86 32.41
CA LEU A 24 49.90 -0.99 33.33
C LEU A 24 49.18 0.32 33.68
N PHE A 25 47.86 0.26 33.86
CA PHE A 25 47.05 1.31 34.49
C PHE A 25 46.09 0.75 35.54
N LEU A 26 46.56 -0.24 36.29
CA LEU A 26 45.98 -0.59 37.59
C LEU A 26 46.91 -0.02 38.67
N PHE A 27 46.30 0.55 39.71
CA PHE A 27 46.87 1.20 40.90
C PHE A 27 47.16 2.70 40.78
N THR A 28 46.13 3.53 41.05
CA THR A 28 46.12 4.51 42.15
C THR A 28 44.74 5.18 42.25
N ALA A 29 43.94 4.84 43.26
CA ALA A 29 42.99 5.74 43.97
C ALA A 29 42.06 4.92 44.89
N CYS A 30 42.59 4.44 46.02
CA CYS A 30 41.79 4.32 47.24
C CYS A 30 42.00 5.63 48.00
N ASP A 31 40.95 6.45 48.14
CA ASP A 31 40.48 6.95 49.45
C ASP A 31 39.36 7.97 49.26
N THR A 32 38.14 7.62 49.67
CA THR A 32 37.21 8.41 50.50
C THR A 32 35.80 7.83 50.35
N ILE A 33 35.40 7.01 51.33
CA ILE A 33 33.99 6.65 51.54
C ILE A 33 33.35 7.88 52.16
N ILE A 34 32.69 8.69 51.32
CA ILE A 34 31.77 9.75 51.77
C ILE A 34 30.47 9.05 52.16
N PRO A 35 29.95 9.23 53.39
CA PRO A 35 28.60 8.76 53.70
C PRO A 35 27.61 9.53 52.84
N LEU A 36 26.86 8.81 52.01
CA LEU A 36 25.68 9.35 51.33
C LEU A 36 24.67 9.72 52.41
N ASP A 37 24.42 11.02 52.59
CA ASP A 37 23.23 11.51 53.27
C ASP A 37 22.00 10.85 52.65
N PRO A 38 20.98 10.49 53.44
CA PRO A 38 19.76 9.89 52.93
C PRO A 38 19.12 10.86 51.93
N THR A 39 19.00 10.41 50.68
CA THR A 39 18.28 11.13 49.63
C THR A 39 16.88 11.42 50.12
N GLU A 40 16.55 12.71 50.30
CA GLU A 40 15.19 13.13 50.55
C GLU A 40 14.30 12.57 49.43
N ILE A 41 13.37 11.67 49.79
CA ILE A 41 12.31 11.28 48.88
C ILE A 41 11.51 12.55 48.63
N PRO A 42 11.39 13.05 47.39
CA PRO A 42 10.54 14.20 47.11
C PRO A 42 9.10 13.79 47.39
N THR A 43 8.60 14.15 48.57
CA THR A 43 7.17 14.12 48.87
C THR A 43 6.56 15.21 48.01
N ARG A 44 6.10 14.85 46.79
CA ARG A 44 5.19 15.69 46.03
C ARG A 44 3.91 15.81 46.87
N GLU A 45 3.80 16.89 47.65
CA GLU A 45 2.51 17.38 48.08
C GLU A 45 1.78 17.83 46.81
N TYR A 46 0.89 16.98 46.31
CA TYR A 46 -0.10 17.38 45.34
C TYR A 46 -1.06 18.36 46.03
N SER A 47 -0.72 19.65 46.00
CA SER A 47 -1.68 20.72 46.28
C SER A 47 -2.56 20.94 45.04
N ALA A 48 -3.30 19.91 44.64
CA ALA A 48 -4.45 20.14 43.78
C ALA A 48 -5.56 20.75 44.67
N PRO A 49 -6.22 21.84 44.25
CA PRO A 49 -7.40 22.32 44.97
C PRO A 49 -8.40 21.16 45.05
N THR A 50 -8.85 20.81 46.25
CA THR A 50 -9.93 19.85 46.46
C THR A 50 -11.17 20.39 45.76
N LEU A 51 -11.40 19.95 44.53
CA LEU A 51 -12.64 20.22 43.82
C LEU A 51 -13.76 19.56 44.63
N ALA A 52 -14.71 20.38 45.07
CA ALA A 52 -15.93 19.87 45.69
C ALA A 52 -16.57 18.87 44.71
N PRO A 53 -16.99 17.68 45.17
CA PRO A 53 -17.64 16.71 44.30
C PRO A 53 -18.87 17.36 43.67
N THR A 54 -18.86 17.49 42.34
CA THR A 54 -20.03 17.93 41.59
C THR A 54 -21.15 16.93 41.82
N GLU A 55 -22.27 17.41 42.37
CA GLU A 55 -23.48 16.62 42.51
C GLU A 55 -24.00 16.17 41.14
N VAL A 56 -24.41 14.90 41.11
CA VAL A 56 -25.12 14.19 40.04
C VAL A 56 -24.27 13.78 38.83
N PHE A 57 -23.67 12.58 38.92
CA PHE A 57 -23.26 11.81 37.76
C PHE A 57 -24.52 11.25 37.08
N TYR A 58 -25.00 11.91 36.02
CA TYR A 58 -25.93 11.29 35.10
C TYR A 58 -25.16 10.31 34.23
N ALA A 59 -25.18 9.02 34.59
CA ALA A 59 -24.80 7.97 33.66
C ALA A 59 -25.83 7.96 32.52
N LEU A 60 -25.60 8.77 31.50
CA LEU A 60 -26.27 8.56 30.22
C LEU A 60 -25.90 7.14 29.79
N PRO A 61 -26.89 6.26 29.50
CA PRO A 61 -26.56 4.99 28.88
C PRO A 61 -25.78 5.29 27.60
N PRO A 62 -24.73 4.51 27.27
CA PRO A 62 -23.97 4.73 26.06
C PRO A 62 -24.95 4.78 24.91
N THR A 63 -25.01 5.94 24.25
CA THR A 63 -25.81 6.09 23.04
C THR A 63 -25.21 5.09 22.06
N PRO A 64 -25.99 4.13 21.52
CA PRO A 64 -25.44 3.22 20.53
C PRO A 64 -24.85 4.09 19.41
N PRO A 65 -23.56 3.88 19.05
CA PRO A 65 -22.97 4.66 17.98
C PRO A 65 -23.81 4.48 16.71
N PRO A 66 -23.91 5.51 15.86
CA PRO A 66 -24.57 5.38 14.58
C PRO A 66 -23.96 4.18 13.84
N LEU A 67 -24.81 3.30 13.29
CA LEU A 67 -24.44 2.01 12.70
C LEU A 67 -23.38 2.07 11.57
N ASN A 68 -23.00 3.27 11.12
CA ASN A 68 -22.18 3.49 9.94
C ASN A 68 -20.96 4.42 10.16
N GLU A 69 -20.63 4.81 11.40
CA GLU A 69 -19.39 5.57 11.66
C GLU A 69 -18.35 4.69 12.37
N PRO A 70 -17.14 4.52 11.82
CA PRO A 70 -16.07 3.82 12.51
C PRO A 70 -15.66 4.60 13.76
N VAL A 71 -16.01 4.08 14.93
CA VAL A 71 -15.60 4.64 16.23
C VAL A 71 -14.16 4.19 16.51
N GLU A 72 -13.29 5.13 16.91
CA GLU A 72 -11.93 4.78 17.38
C GLU A 72 -12.01 3.65 18.44
N GLY A 73 -11.30 2.55 18.17
CA GLY A 73 -11.32 1.34 19.01
C GLY A 73 -12.26 0.22 18.56
N GLN A 74 -13.02 0.38 17.48
CA GLN A 74 -13.69 -0.75 16.82
C GLN A 74 -12.72 -1.51 15.92
N ASN A 75 -12.61 -2.82 16.16
CA ASN A 75 -11.85 -3.70 15.28
C ASN A 75 -12.53 -3.76 13.91
N SER A 76 -11.76 -3.61 12.83
CA SER A 76 -12.22 -3.91 11.48
C SER A 76 -12.88 -5.30 11.45
N VAL A 77 -14.05 -5.45 10.82
CA VAL A 77 -14.75 -6.75 10.72
C VAL A 77 -13.84 -7.80 10.08
N PHE A 78 -12.97 -7.36 9.17
CA PHE A 78 -11.96 -8.19 8.53
C PHE A 78 -10.83 -8.58 9.51
N ALA A 79 -10.36 -7.65 10.33
CA ALA A 79 -9.37 -7.93 11.39
C ALA A 79 -9.96 -8.82 12.51
N ALA A 80 -11.25 -8.66 12.83
CA ALA A 80 -11.95 -9.42 13.86
C ALA A 80 -12.26 -10.87 13.44
N ALA A 81 -12.26 -11.16 12.14
CA ALA A 81 -12.46 -12.50 11.60
C ALA A 81 -11.17 -13.36 11.65
N LEU A 82 -10.01 -12.73 11.92
CA LEU A 82 -8.74 -13.42 12.01
C LEU A 82 -8.48 -13.97 13.43
N PRO A 83 -7.82 -15.14 13.56
CA PRO A 83 -7.37 -15.65 14.85
C PRO A 83 -6.47 -14.63 15.59
N ALA A 84 -6.51 -14.63 16.91
CA ALA A 84 -5.63 -13.77 17.72
C ALA A 84 -4.15 -14.01 17.36
N GLY A 85 -3.45 -12.96 16.93
CA GLY A 85 -2.05 -13.01 16.51
C GLY A 85 -1.81 -13.39 15.05
N ALA A 86 -2.85 -13.54 14.24
CA ALA A 86 -2.69 -13.71 12.80
C ALA A 86 -2.20 -12.41 12.14
N GLU A 87 -1.34 -12.55 11.12
CA GLU A 87 -0.94 -11.44 10.27
C GLU A 87 -2.13 -10.97 9.43
N LEU A 88 -2.35 -9.65 9.42
CA LEU A 88 -3.36 -9.05 8.55
C LEU A 88 -2.90 -9.20 7.11
N PRO A 89 -3.72 -9.75 6.20
CA PRO A 89 -3.36 -9.80 4.81
C PRO A 89 -3.37 -8.39 4.22
N PRO A 90 -2.55 -8.09 3.20
CA PRO A 90 -1.70 -9.01 2.46
C PRO A 90 -0.50 -9.56 3.28
N ILE A 91 -0.33 -10.88 3.26
CA ILE A 91 0.79 -11.58 3.93
C ILE A 91 2.01 -11.49 3.02
N VAL A 92 3.12 -10.97 3.53
CA VAL A 92 4.39 -10.90 2.79
C VAL A 92 5.05 -12.28 2.77
N LEU A 93 5.23 -12.84 1.58
CA LEU A 93 5.91 -14.11 1.38
C LEU A 93 7.43 -13.94 1.27
N GLU A 94 7.85 -13.03 0.38
CA GLU A 94 9.23 -12.83 -0.02
C GLU A 94 9.43 -11.35 -0.38
N GLU A 95 10.62 -10.80 -0.12
CA GLU A 95 11.01 -9.44 -0.52
C GLU A 95 12.22 -9.55 -1.47
N ASP A 96 12.07 -9.01 -2.68
CA ASP A 96 13.14 -8.96 -3.68
C ASP A 96 14.19 -7.91 -3.30
N GLU A 97 15.40 -7.98 -3.89
CA GLU A 97 16.49 -7.01 -3.65
C GLU A 97 16.11 -5.54 -3.98
N VAL A 98 15.05 -5.35 -4.76
CA VAL A 98 14.51 -4.04 -5.16
C VAL A 98 13.42 -3.54 -4.18
N GLY A 99 13.16 -4.27 -3.10
CA GLY A 99 12.14 -3.92 -2.10
C GLY A 99 10.70 -4.21 -2.55
N VAL A 100 10.52 -4.99 -3.62
CA VAL A 100 9.22 -5.47 -4.07
C VAL A 100 8.84 -6.71 -3.27
N GLN A 101 7.63 -6.74 -2.74
CA GLN A 101 7.15 -7.79 -1.85
C GLN A 101 6.17 -8.70 -2.57
N MET A 102 6.44 -10.00 -2.62
CA MET A 102 5.45 -11.01 -3.00
C MET A 102 4.44 -11.13 -1.87
N VAL A 103 3.16 -10.98 -2.18
CA VAL A 103 2.10 -11.00 -1.16
C VAL A 103 0.99 -11.98 -1.46
N GLN A 104 0.34 -12.47 -0.41
CA GLN A 104 -0.87 -13.29 -0.49
C GLN A 104 -2.07 -12.61 0.15
N VAL A 105 -3.19 -12.67 -0.55
CA VAL A 105 -4.50 -12.24 -0.03
C VAL A 105 -5.41 -13.45 0.02
N THR A 106 -5.93 -13.73 1.21
CA THR A 106 -6.98 -14.75 1.40
C THR A 106 -8.34 -14.10 1.20
N LEU A 107 -9.11 -14.64 0.26
CA LEU A 107 -10.45 -14.17 -0.04
C LEU A 107 -11.50 -14.73 0.93
N ARG A 108 -12.69 -14.15 0.93
CA ARG A 108 -13.81 -14.60 1.78
C ARG A 108 -14.27 -16.04 1.50
N ASP A 109 -13.99 -16.57 0.30
CA ASP A 109 -14.27 -17.96 -0.10
C ASP A 109 -13.15 -18.95 0.28
N GLY A 110 -12.10 -18.47 0.96
CA GLY A 110 -10.94 -19.25 1.37
C GLY A 110 -9.91 -19.49 0.28
N LYS A 111 -10.10 -18.97 -0.94
CA LYS A 111 -9.06 -19.01 -1.97
C LYS A 111 -7.96 -18.02 -1.64
N ILE A 112 -6.74 -18.34 -2.09
CA ILE A 112 -5.58 -17.49 -1.93
C ILE A 112 -5.21 -16.93 -3.29
N LEU A 113 -5.09 -15.61 -3.37
CA LEU A 113 -4.48 -14.92 -4.49
C LEU A 113 -3.08 -14.47 -4.13
N THR A 114 -2.18 -14.50 -5.12
CA THR A 114 -0.81 -13.99 -4.98
C THR A 114 -0.63 -12.78 -5.88
N GLY A 115 0.11 -11.80 -5.37
CA GLY A 115 0.42 -10.57 -6.10
C GLY A 115 1.78 -10.01 -5.72
N ARG A 116 2.05 -8.81 -6.23
CA ARG A 116 3.27 -8.05 -5.95
C ARG A 116 2.91 -6.69 -5.38
N LEU A 117 3.36 -6.43 -4.17
CA LEU A 117 3.26 -5.15 -3.49
C LEU A 117 4.55 -4.36 -3.70
N TYR A 118 4.41 -3.11 -4.10
CA TYR A 118 5.47 -2.12 -4.26
C TYR A 118 5.28 -1.10 -3.13
N PRO A 119 5.88 -1.35 -1.95
CA PRO A 119 5.75 -0.46 -0.81
C PRO A 119 6.54 0.84 -1.03
N PRO A 120 6.19 1.94 -0.36
CA PRO A 120 6.97 3.17 -0.47
C PRO A 120 8.37 2.97 0.10
N ALA A 121 9.34 3.70 -0.47
CA ALA A 121 10.69 3.70 0.05
C ALA A 121 10.70 4.19 1.51
N PRO A 122 11.43 3.52 2.42
CA PRO A 122 11.54 3.98 3.79
C PRO A 122 12.26 5.33 3.83
N ILE A 123 11.74 6.24 4.65
CA ILE A 123 12.35 7.54 4.93
C ILE A 123 13.03 7.47 6.31
N GLU A 124 14.26 7.97 6.38
CA GLU A 124 14.98 8.08 7.64
C GLU A 124 14.62 9.39 8.34
N ILE A 125 14.03 9.30 9.52
CA ILE A 125 13.72 10.44 10.39
C ILE A 125 14.40 10.18 11.72
N GLU A 126 15.37 11.03 12.08
CA GLU A 126 16.09 10.97 13.36
C GLU A 126 16.76 9.61 13.64
N GLY A 127 17.28 8.93 12.61
CA GLY A 127 17.90 7.61 12.73
C GLY A 127 16.92 6.44 12.76
N HIS A 128 15.62 6.70 12.56
CA HIS A 128 14.60 5.67 12.43
C HIS A 128 14.09 5.58 10.99
N LEU A 129 14.07 4.37 10.44
CA LEU A 129 13.46 4.08 9.14
C LEU A 129 11.96 3.92 9.31
N LEU A 130 11.19 4.85 8.76
CA LEU A 130 9.73 4.83 8.76
C LEU A 130 9.24 4.66 7.33
N ARG A 131 8.19 3.85 7.13
CA ARG A 131 7.48 3.78 5.85
C ARG A 131 6.28 4.73 5.92
N PRO A 132 6.22 5.77 5.09
CA PRO A 132 5.07 6.68 5.10
C PRO A 132 3.82 5.95 4.61
N ARG A 133 2.66 6.38 5.09
CA ARG A 133 1.37 5.98 4.52
C ARG A 133 1.08 6.83 3.30
N LEU A 134 1.05 6.20 2.13
CA LEU A 134 0.82 6.87 0.85
C LEU A 134 -0.50 6.39 0.22
N PRO A 135 -1.09 7.17 -0.71
CA PRO A 135 -2.21 6.71 -1.52
C PRO A 135 -1.89 5.38 -2.21
N ALA A 136 -2.88 4.51 -2.34
CA ALA A 136 -2.68 3.18 -2.91
C ALA A 136 -3.29 3.02 -4.29
N VAL A 137 -2.65 2.21 -5.12
CA VAL A 137 -3.12 1.85 -6.46
C VAL A 137 -3.15 0.33 -6.60
N LEU A 138 -4.34 -0.22 -6.81
CA LEU A 138 -4.54 -1.62 -7.13
C LEU A 138 -4.56 -1.80 -8.66
N LEU A 139 -3.59 -2.53 -9.19
CA LEU A 139 -3.52 -2.91 -10.60
C LEU A 139 -4.05 -4.34 -10.79
N LEU A 140 -5.17 -4.48 -11.51
CA LEU A 140 -5.75 -5.78 -11.83
C LEU A 140 -5.14 -6.33 -13.12
N GLY A 141 -4.35 -7.39 -13.00
CA GLY A 141 -3.64 -8.03 -14.10
C GLY A 141 -2.31 -8.61 -13.64
N THR A 142 -1.49 -9.05 -14.58
CA THR A 142 -0.16 -9.58 -14.25
C THR A 142 0.91 -8.50 -14.32
N SER A 143 2.01 -8.65 -13.58
CA SER A 143 3.13 -7.71 -13.68
C SER A 143 3.76 -7.66 -15.08
N ILE A 144 3.66 -8.75 -15.85
CA ILE A 144 4.12 -8.78 -17.25
C ILE A 144 3.23 -7.88 -18.12
N GLU A 145 1.92 -7.91 -17.90
CA GLU A 145 0.94 -7.12 -18.65
C GLU A 145 1.08 -5.62 -18.38
N TRP A 146 1.38 -5.24 -17.14
CA TRP A 146 1.62 -3.84 -16.75
C TRP A 146 3.07 -3.37 -17.04
N GLY A 147 3.99 -4.27 -17.36
CA GLY A 147 5.39 -3.94 -17.63
C GLY A 147 6.05 -3.17 -16.47
N GLY A 148 6.74 -2.07 -16.80
CA GLY A 148 7.42 -1.21 -15.82
C GLY A 148 6.51 -0.21 -15.10
N PHE A 149 5.21 -0.16 -15.43
CA PHE A 149 4.30 0.85 -14.90
C PHE A 149 4.11 0.82 -13.37
N PRO A 150 4.05 -0.35 -12.68
CA PRO A 150 3.94 -0.38 -11.22
C PRO A 150 5.11 0.33 -10.53
N GLN A 151 6.33 0.19 -11.09
CA GLN A 151 7.52 0.86 -10.58
C GLN A 151 7.45 2.38 -10.80
N LEU A 152 6.90 2.84 -11.93
CA LEU A 152 6.71 4.27 -12.20
C LEU A 152 5.73 4.91 -11.20
N LEU A 153 4.63 4.21 -10.89
CA LEU A 153 3.68 4.63 -9.86
C LEU A 153 4.31 4.67 -8.47
N GLN A 154 5.08 3.64 -8.08
CA GLN A 154 5.81 3.63 -6.81
C GLN A 154 6.76 4.83 -6.70
N ASN A 155 7.53 5.10 -7.76
CA ASN A 155 8.43 6.25 -7.83
C ASN A 155 7.69 7.61 -7.79
N SER A 156 6.40 7.62 -8.13
CA SER A 156 5.52 8.79 -8.09
C SER A 156 4.83 8.98 -6.73
N GLY A 157 5.17 8.15 -5.72
CA GLY A 157 4.65 8.30 -4.36
C GLY A 157 3.37 7.52 -4.08
N TYR A 158 3.15 6.41 -4.77
CA TYR A 158 2.03 5.50 -4.51
C TYR A 158 2.48 4.17 -3.90
N THR A 159 1.66 3.58 -3.04
CA THR A 159 1.77 2.16 -2.71
C THR A 159 1.05 1.35 -3.77
N VAL A 160 1.73 0.48 -4.50
CA VAL A 160 1.11 -0.22 -5.64
C VAL A 160 0.96 -1.70 -5.35
N LEU A 161 -0.24 -2.25 -5.53
CA LEU A 161 -0.48 -3.68 -5.44
C LEU A 161 -0.90 -4.21 -6.81
N VAL A 162 -0.18 -5.21 -7.33
CA VAL A 162 -0.53 -5.90 -8.59
C VAL A 162 -1.10 -7.27 -8.27
N MET A 163 -2.34 -7.54 -8.69
CA MET A 163 -3.02 -8.81 -8.42
C MET A 163 -3.51 -9.48 -9.71
N ASP A 164 -3.16 -10.75 -9.90
CA ASP A 164 -3.68 -11.55 -11.00
C ASP A 164 -5.07 -12.10 -10.67
N MET A 165 -6.08 -11.62 -11.41
CA MET A 165 -7.48 -11.98 -11.23
C MET A 165 -7.93 -13.15 -12.10
N ARG A 166 -7.10 -13.65 -13.04
CA ARG A 166 -7.53 -14.63 -14.07
C ARG A 166 -8.06 -15.93 -13.50
N ALA A 167 -7.54 -16.35 -12.35
CA ALA A 167 -7.95 -17.61 -11.71
C ALA A 167 -9.34 -17.53 -11.04
N ILE A 168 -9.85 -16.32 -10.79
CA ILE A 168 -11.06 -16.11 -9.97
C ILE A 168 -12.14 -15.37 -10.73
N GLY A 169 -11.81 -14.23 -11.36
CA GLY A 169 -12.74 -13.49 -12.23
C GLY A 169 -14.05 -13.08 -11.55
N LEU A 170 -13.96 -12.54 -10.32
CA LEU A 170 -15.12 -12.10 -9.54
C LEU A 170 -14.89 -10.70 -8.97
N ALA A 171 -15.93 -9.86 -8.99
CA ALA A 171 -15.90 -8.53 -8.40
C ALA A 171 -15.72 -8.57 -6.87
N SER A 172 -16.33 -9.54 -6.17
CA SER A 172 -16.17 -9.70 -4.72
C SER A 172 -14.73 -9.99 -4.29
N ALA A 173 -13.92 -10.57 -5.18
CA ALA A 173 -12.51 -10.77 -4.91
C ALA A 173 -11.73 -9.45 -4.96
N VAL A 174 -12.13 -8.50 -5.81
CA VAL A 174 -11.54 -7.15 -5.82
C VAL A 174 -11.87 -6.40 -4.52
N GLU A 175 -13.10 -6.53 -4.00
CA GLU A 175 -13.49 -5.97 -2.70
C GLU A 175 -12.61 -6.54 -1.56
N ASP A 176 -12.40 -7.85 -1.54
CA ASP A 176 -11.54 -8.51 -0.54
C ASP A 176 -10.09 -8.04 -0.62
N ILE A 177 -9.57 -7.85 -1.84
CA ILE A 177 -8.22 -7.30 -2.07
C ILE A 177 -8.14 -5.86 -1.57
N LEU A 178 -9.12 -5.02 -1.88
CA LEU A 178 -9.16 -3.64 -1.40
C LEU A 178 -9.26 -3.56 0.12
N ALA A 179 -10.06 -4.43 0.73
CA ALA A 179 -10.17 -4.54 2.17
C ALA A 179 -8.83 -4.92 2.80
N ALA A 180 -8.12 -5.91 2.23
CA ALA A 180 -6.77 -6.29 2.67
C ALA A 180 -5.75 -5.15 2.45
N LEU A 181 -5.80 -4.46 1.31
CA LEU A 181 -4.89 -3.35 1.02
C LEU A 181 -5.10 -2.18 1.99
N SER A 182 -6.36 -1.88 2.35
CA SER A 182 -6.70 -0.77 3.25
C SER A 182 -6.15 -0.91 4.67
N VAL A 183 -5.85 -2.13 5.12
CA VAL A 183 -5.26 -2.40 6.45
C VAL A 183 -3.73 -2.51 6.41
N THR A 184 -3.11 -2.34 5.24
CA THR A 184 -1.64 -2.37 5.09
C THR A 184 -1.03 -1.10 5.69
N ASP A 185 0.04 -1.25 6.49
CA ASP A 185 0.63 -0.13 7.21
C ASP A 185 1.22 0.99 6.35
N SER A 186 1.52 0.72 5.08
CA SER A 186 2.02 1.70 4.12
C SER A 186 0.94 2.36 3.28
N VAL A 187 -0.33 2.04 3.52
CA VAL A 187 -1.47 2.53 2.74
C VAL A 187 -2.26 3.57 3.55
N TYR A 188 -2.66 4.64 2.87
CA TYR A 188 -3.68 5.54 3.36
C TYR A 188 -5.05 5.11 2.81
N PRO A 189 -5.93 4.51 3.63
CA PRO A 189 -7.12 3.82 3.14
C PRO A 189 -8.21 4.73 2.55
N ALA A 190 -8.13 6.04 2.80
CA ALA A 190 -9.06 7.01 2.25
C ALA A 190 -8.62 7.61 0.91
N LEU A 191 -7.53 7.09 0.31
CA LEU A 191 -7.02 7.51 -0.98
C LEU A 191 -6.58 6.28 -1.78
N MET A 192 -7.55 5.61 -2.40
CA MET A 192 -7.26 4.40 -3.19
C MET A 192 -7.84 4.44 -4.59
N ALA A 193 -7.00 4.09 -5.56
CA ALA A 193 -7.37 3.90 -6.94
C ALA A 193 -7.35 2.43 -7.34
N VAL A 194 -8.25 2.04 -8.22
CA VAL A 194 -8.18 0.76 -8.95
C VAL A 194 -7.90 1.05 -10.41
N MET A 195 -6.99 0.29 -11.00
CA MET A 195 -6.73 0.32 -12.43
C MET A 195 -6.86 -1.07 -13.02
N ALA A 196 -7.57 -1.17 -14.13
CA ALA A 196 -7.83 -2.45 -14.77
C ALA A 196 -7.81 -2.33 -16.29
N ALA A 197 -7.48 -3.43 -16.94
CA ALA A 197 -7.41 -3.53 -18.40
C ALA A 197 -8.30 -4.65 -18.94
N GLY A 198 -8.92 -4.41 -20.10
CA GLY A 198 -9.73 -5.40 -20.81
C GLY A 198 -10.84 -5.96 -19.92
N ASP A 199 -10.89 -7.29 -19.81
CA ASP A 199 -11.96 -7.99 -19.07
C ASP A 199 -11.91 -7.72 -17.56
N ASN A 200 -10.76 -7.31 -17.02
CA ASN A 200 -10.65 -6.97 -15.59
C ASN A 200 -11.39 -5.67 -15.24
N VAL A 201 -11.72 -4.84 -16.24
CA VAL A 201 -12.45 -3.58 -16.02
C VAL A 201 -13.85 -3.83 -15.47
N ASP A 202 -14.51 -4.90 -15.91
CA ASP A 202 -15.82 -5.29 -15.41
C ASP A 202 -15.80 -5.53 -13.90
N TYR A 203 -14.83 -6.32 -13.44
CA TYR A 203 -14.69 -6.61 -12.01
C TYR A 203 -14.31 -5.37 -11.21
N ALA A 204 -13.44 -4.51 -11.75
CA ALA A 204 -13.03 -3.27 -11.10
C ALA A 204 -14.20 -2.30 -10.93
N LEU A 205 -14.97 -2.03 -11.99
CA LEU A 205 -16.09 -1.08 -11.90
C LEU A 205 -17.20 -1.63 -11.00
N ILE A 206 -17.53 -2.93 -11.08
CA ILE A 206 -18.52 -3.54 -10.20
C ILE A 206 -18.09 -3.45 -8.74
N ALA A 207 -16.83 -3.77 -8.42
CA ALA A 207 -16.35 -3.68 -7.06
C ALA A 207 -16.33 -2.24 -6.56
N CYS A 208 -15.77 -1.31 -7.34
CA CYS A 208 -15.68 0.09 -6.96
C CYS A 208 -17.06 0.74 -6.80
N ALA A 209 -18.03 0.41 -7.64
CA ALA A 209 -19.39 0.94 -7.51
C ALA A 209 -20.10 0.48 -6.22
N ASN A 210 -19.72 -0.67 -5.66
CA ASN A 210 -20.34 -1.23 -4.45
C ASN A 210 -19.46 -1.09 -3.20
N PHE A 211 -18.25 -0.57 -3.32
CA PHE A 211 -17.29 -0.47 -2.23
C PHE A 211 -16.73 0.95 -2.15
N ASP A 212 -17.11 1.68 -1.11
CA ASP A 212 -16.80 3.10 -0.90
C ASP A 212 -15.31 3.36 -0.69
N VAL A 213 -14.56 2.31 -0.41
CA VAL A 213 -13.11 2.30 -0.23
C VAL A 213 -12.35 2.54 -1.56
N CYS A 214 -13.02 2.42 -2.72
CA CYS A 214 -12.45 2.77 -4.01
C CYS A 214 -12.84 4.21 -4.40
N ASP A 215 -11.89 5.13 -4.30
CA ASP A 215 -12.12 6.55 -4.59
C ASP A 215 -12.05 6.87 -6.08
N VAL A 216 -11.17 6.15 -6.81
CA VAL A 216 -10.82 6.48 -8.20
C VAL A 216 -10.71 5.21 -9.03
N LEU A 217 -11.18 5.28 -10.29
CA LEU A 217 -11.10 4.14 -11.22
C LEU A 217 -10.44 4.53 -12.55
N VAL A 218 -9.40 3.80 -12.95
CA VAL A 218 -8.79 3.91 -14.29
C VAL A 218 -9.07 2.66 -15.11
N MET A 219 -9.66 2.85 -16.28
CA MET A 219 -10.04 1.76 -17.17
C MET A 219 -9.27 1.82 -18.48
N PHE A 220 -8.64 0.71 -18.87
CA PHE A 220 -8.00 0.57 -20.18
C PHE A 220 -8.81 -0.35 -21.07
N SER A 221 -9.32 0.18 -22.18
CA SER A 221 -10.14 -0.55 -23.17
C SER A 221 -11.31 -1.35 -22.55
N PRO A 222 -12.30 -0.69 -21.90
CA PRO A 222 -13.49 -1.38 -21.36
C PRO A 222 -14.32 -2.01 -22.48
N ARG A 223 -14.71 -3.30 -22.37
CA ARG A 223 -15.38 -4.01 -23.47
C ARG A 223 -16.86 -4.34 -23.25
N ASN A 224 -17.29 -4.52 -22.01
CA ASN A 224 -18.64 -5.02 -21.72
C ASN A 224 -19.63 -3.88 -21.47
N GLN A 225 -20.09 -3.27 -22.56
CA GLN A 225 -21.00 -2.13 -22.49
C GLN A 225 -22.21 -2.38 -21.59
N ILE A 226 -22.91 -3.50 -21.77
CA ILE A 226 -24.18 -3.79 -21.06
C ILE A 226 -23.96 -3.81 -19.55
N THR A 227 -22.95 -4.55 -19.09
CA THR A 227 -22.65 -4.67 -17.66
C THR A 227 -22.19 -3.34 -17.09
N LEU A 228 -21.21 -2.69 -17.74
CA LEU A 228 -20.59 -1.48 -17.20
C LEU A 228 -21.59 -0.31 -17.13
N THR A 229 -22.47 -0.14 -18.12
CA THR A 229 -23.48 0.93 -18.09
C THR A 229 -24.51 0.75 -16.97
N ASN A 230 -24.84 -0.48 -16.59
CA ASN A 230 -25.79 -0.74 -15.50
C ASN A 230 -25.20 -0.43 -14.11
N VAL A 231 -23.88 -0.33 -14.01
CA VAL A 231 -23.14 -0.23 -12.75
C VAL A 231 -22.55 1.17 -12.55
N MET A 232 -22.23 1.87 -13.64
CA MET A 232 -21.56 3.18 -13.62
C MET A 232 -22.27 4.20 -12.70
N GLY A 233 -23.61 4.17 -12.65
CA GLY A 233 -24.40 5.05 -11.79
C GLY A 233 -24.13 4.90 -10.29
N GLY A 234 -23.67 3.72 -9.83
CA GLY A 234 -23.24 3.51 -8.45
C GLY A 234 -21.81 3.99 -8.15
N PHE A 235 -20.99 4.16 -9.19
CA PHE A 235 -19.65 4.73 -9.04
C PHE A 235 -19.69 6.26 -9.03
N THR A 236 -20.50 6.87 -9.89
CA THR A 236 -20.67 8.33 -9.95
C THR A 236 -21.18 8.91 -8.64
N PRO A 237 -20.67 10.06 -8.16
CA PRO A 237 -19.87 11.05 -8.88
C PRO A 237 -18.35 10.88 -8.76
N ARG A 238 -17.85 9.72 -8.31
CA ARG A 238 -16.40 9.50 -8.14
C ARG A 238 -15.64 9.62 -9.46
N PRO A 239 -14.43 10.19 -9.46
CA PRO A 239 -13.68 10.44 -10.68
C PRO A 239 -13.22 9.12 -11.33
N SER A 240 -13.36 9.05 -12.64
CA SER A 240 -12.86 7.94 -13.45
C SER A 240 -12.08 8.44 -14.66
N LEU A 241 -11.10 7.66 -15.09
CA LEU A 241 -10.35 7.90 -16.32
C LEU A 241 -10.44 6.68 -17.21
N VAL A 242 -10.71 6.90 -18.51
CA VAL A 242 -10.71 5.84 -19.50
C VAL A 242 -9.71 6.11 -20.59
N VAL A 243 -8.79 5.16 -20.78
CA VAL A 243 -7.86 5.15 -21.90
C VAL A 243 -8.36 4.15 -22.94
N VAL A 244 -8.58 4.61 -24.17
CA VAL A 244 -9.15 3.76 -25.21
C VAL A 244 -8.55 4.04 -26.58
N ASN A 245 -8.40 2.97 -27.36
CA ASN A 245 -8.03 3.05 -28.77
C ASN A 245 -9.29 3.25 -29.63
N THR A 246 -9.31 4.27 -30.47
CA THR A 246 -10.46 4.58 -31.35
C THR A 246 -10.68 3.54 -32.44
N ASN A 247 -9.65 2.76 -32.80
CA ASN A 247 -9.77 1.65 -33.75
C ASN A 247 -10.37 0.38 -33.11
N ASP A 248 -10.38 0.26 -31.78
CA ASP A 248 -11.14 -0.78 -31.09
C ASP A 248 -12.59 -0.32 -30.93
N ALA A 249 -13.40 -0.60 -31.96
CA ALA A 249 -14.78 -0.14 -32.04
C ALA A 249 -15.63 -0.57 -30.82
N LEU A 250 -15.41 -1.78 -30.27
CA LEU A 250 -16.16 -2.26 -29.13
C LEU A 250 -15.82 -1.46 -27.87
N SER A 251 -14.51 -1.28 -27.61
CA SER A 251 -14.08 -0.53 -26.43
C SER A 251 -14.41 0.95 -26.51
N TYR A 252 -14.30 1.53 -27.70
CA TYR A 252 -14.61 2.92 -27.94
C TYR A 252 -16.12 3.22 -27.76
N GLN A 253 -17.00 2.39 -28.34
CA GLN A 253 -18.46 2.54 -28.14
C GLN A 253 -18.85 2.36 -26.68
N THR A 254 -18.23 1.40 -25.97
CA THR A 254 -18.41 1.22 -24.53
C THR A 254 -18.03 2.48 -23.76
N THR A 255 -16.88 3.07 -24.08
CA THR A 255 -16.40 4.31 -23.44
C THR A 255 -17.38 5.47 -23.63
N LEU A 256 -17.91 5.65 -24.84
CA LEU A 256 -18.91 6.69 -25.11
C LEU A 256 -20.21 6.47 -24.32
N ALA A 257 -20.65 5.22 -24.19
CA ALA A 257 -21.83 4.88 -23.40
C ALA A 257 -21.63 5.15 -21.90
N LEU A 258 -20.45 4.85 -21.35
CA LEU A 258 -20.11 5.16 -19.96
C LEU A 258 -20.05 6.66 -19.71
N ASN A 259 -19.47 7.42 -20.64
CA ASN A 259 -19.39 8.87 -20.53
C ASN A 259 -20.75 9.55 -20.52
N ALA A 260 -21.73 9.00 -21.27
CA ALA A 260 -23.09 9.51 -21.26
C ALA A 260 -23.79 9.40 -19.89
N ILE A 261 -23.30 8.51 -19.02
CA ILE A 261 -23.82 8.30 -17.65
C ILE A 261 -22.98 9.11 -16.66
N ALA A 262 -21.65 9.06 -16.77
CA ALA A 262 -20.73 9.67 -15.82
C ALA A 262 -20.58 11.20 -15.97
N GLY A 263 -20.76 11.73 -17.19
CA GLY A 263 -20.60 13.14 -17.48
C GLY A 263 -19.22 13.65 -17.06
N ASP A 264 -19.18 14.77 -16.35
CA ASP A 264 -17.94 15.45 -15.96
C ASP A 264 -17.08 14.67 -14.96
N SER A 265 -17.61 13.61 -14.34
CA SER A 265 -16.84 12.72 -13.47
C SER A 265 -15.92 11.74 -14.23
N MET A 266 -16.01 11.69 -15.57
CA MET A 266 -15.22 10.79 -16.40
C MET A 266 -14.33 11.57 -17.37
N THR A 267 -13.02 11.31 -17.30
CA THR A 267 -12.03 11.82 -18.25
C THR A 267 -11.71 10.74 -19.29
N ILE A 268 -11.61 11.11 -20.58
CA ILE A 268 -11.30 10.17 -21.66
C ILE A 268 -9.99 10.57 -22.34
N ILE A 269 -9.07 9.61 -22.44
CA ILE A 269 -7.86 9.69 -23.26
C ILE A 269 -8.03 8.75 -24.45
N THR A 270 -8.03 9.31 -25.65
CA THR A 270 -8.11 8.53 -26.89
C THR A 270 -6.75 8.42 -27.58
N ARG A 271 -6.54 7.28 -28.26
CA ARG A 271 -5.39 7.03 -29.14
C ARG A 271 -5.81 6.29 -30.40
N GLU A 272 -5.03 6.45 -31.46
CA GLU A 272 -5.17 5.65 -32.68
C GLU A 272 -4.06 4.59 -32.73
N GLY A 273 -4.40 3.35 -33.07
CA GLY A 273 -3.41 2.28 -33.26
C GLY A 273 -4.01 0.89 -33.20
N SER A 274 -3.23 -0.10 -32.76
CA SER A 274 -3.68 -1.49 -32.56
C SER A 274 -3.59 -2.00 -31.12
N ALA A 275 -2.85 -1.30 -30.24
CA ALA A 275 -2.70 -1.69 -28.84
C ALA A 275 -4.01 -1.51 -28.06
N ASN A 276 -4.24 -2.35 -27.06
CA ASN A 276 -5.44 -2.35 -26.21
C ASN A 276 -5.10 -2.76 -24.76
N GLY A 277 -5.96 -2.39 -23.82
CA GLY A 277 -5.76 -2.73 -22.41
C GLY A 277 -4.45 -2.14 -21.86
N ALA A 278 -3.75 -2.86 -21.00
CA ALA A 278 -2.50 -2.39 -20.40
C ALA A 278 -1.36 -2.21 -21.44
N GLU A 279 -1.44 -2.88 -22.60
CA GLU A 279 -0.47 -2.71 -23.69
C GLU A 279 -0.43 -1.26 -24.20
N LEU A 280 -1.50 -0.48 -24.01
CA LEU A 280 -1.52 0.94 -24.33
C LEU A 280 -0.40 1.71 -23.62
N LEU A 281 -0.03 1.33 -22.40
CA LEU A 281 1.05 1.98 -21.64
C LEU A 281 2.43 1.66 -22.21
N VAL A 282 2.60 0.48 -22.82
CA VAL A 282 3.85 0.07 -23.46
C VAL A 282 3.98 0.69 -24.85
N ALA A 283 2.89 0.68 -25.61
CA ALA A 283 2.85 1.23 -26.97
C ALA A 283 2.96 2.76 -26.98
N TYR A 284 2.43 3.43 -25.95
CA TYR A 284 2.37 4.88 -25.84
C TYR A 284 2.79 5.34 -24.43
N PRO A 285 4.11 5.46 -24.17
CA PRO A 285 4.64 5.80 -22.85
C PRO A 285 4.08 7.10 -22.28
N GLU A 286 3.70 8.07 -23.11
CA GLU A 286 3.12 9.33 -22.66
C GLU A 286 1.74 9.18 -21.99
N ILE A 287 1.07 8.04 -22.20
CA ILE A 287 -0.17 7.70 -21.47
C ILE A 287 0.16 7.47 -20.00
N ALA A 288 1.28 6.81 -19.68
CA ALA A 288 1.68 6.57 -18.30
C ALA A 288 1.83 7.90 -17.54
N ASP A 289 2.54 8.86 -18.13
CA ASP A 289 2.72 10.20 -17.57
C ASP A 289 1.38 10.94 -17.41
N SER A 290 0.50 10.84 -18.41
CA SER A 290 -0.83 11.49 -18.38
C SER A 290 -1.72 10.90 -17.28
N VAL A 291 -1.69 9.57 -17.10
CA VAL A 291 -2.46 8.88 -16.06
C VAL A 291 -1.93 9.22 -14.68
N ILE A 292 -0.60 9.24 -14.50
CA ILE A 292 0.02 9.63 -13.22
C ILE A 292 -0.32 11.08 -12.88
N ALA A 293 -0.19 12.01 -13.84
CA ALA A 293 -0.54 13.41 -13.63
C ALA A 293 -2.02 13.59 -13.25
N TRP A 294 -2.91 12.84 -13.88
CA TRP A 294 -4.33 12.84 -13.53
C TRP A 294 -4.58 12.28 -12.12
N LEU A 295 -3.93 11.16 -11.76
CA LEU A 295 -4.04 10.58 -10.41
C LEU A 295 -3.58 11.56 -9.32
N VAL A 296 -2.52 12.33 -9.57
CA VAL A 296 -2.06 13.36 -8.63
C VAL A 296 -3.15 14.41 -8.42
N ASN A 297 -3.77 14.90 -9.49
CA ASN A 297 -4.80 15.93 -9.41
C ASN A 297 -6.08 15.45 -8.70
N VAL A 298 -6.44 14.16 -8.77
CA VAL A 298 -7.70 13.67 -8.18
C VAL A 298 -7.55 13.02 -6.80
N LEU A 299 -6.36 12.54 -6.43
CA LEU A 299 -6.12 11.90 -5.13
C LEU A 299 -5.36 12.79 -4.14
N VAL A 300 -4.58 13.76 -4.61
CA VAL A 300 -3.67 14.52 -3.75
C VAL A 300 -4.09 15.98 -3.60
N GLU A 301 -4.66 16.58 -4.66
CA GLU A 301 -5.15 17.97 -4.68
C GLU A 301 -6.64 18.07 -4.33
#